data_AF-Q3S8Z5-F1
#
_entry.id   AF-Q3S8Z5-F1
#
_cell.length_a   1.000
_cell.length_b   1.000
_cell.length_c   1.000
_cell.angle_alpha   90.00
_cell.angle_beta   90.00
_cell.angle_gamma   90.00
#
_symmetry.space_group_name_H-M   'P 1'
#
loop_
_entity.id
_entity.type
_entity.pdbx_description
1 polymer ?
#
loop_
_entity_poly.entity_id
_entity_poly.type
_entity_poly.pdbx_seq_one_letter_code
_entity_poly.pdbx_strand_id
1 'polypeptide(L)'
;MFEARQDSTLRWFPRLTGGVGVEGNSMARAIVSAAWLVMSELYAYLEDLEGAMDAPDASVLIKVKIAELLVQIDCTLGRTAVLDEEHRLPWLLEYGLCEVINLPGADMARLLGLFAANDATEIRRVSQLIRDLIAAFPGELVDSLQAHNQGGVLRFLRSSDKACTALGCDASFLVPLMKSL
;
A
#
# COMPACT_ATOMS: atom_id res chain seq x y z
N MET A 1 1.80 22.74 21.99
CA MET A 1 0.72 21.91 22.54
C MET A 1 -0.35 21.85 21.47
N PHE A 2 -0.28 20.85 20.59
CA PHE A 2 -1.24 20.69 19.49
C PHE A 2 -2.07 19.46 19.79
N GLU A 3 -3.38 19.67 19.79
CA GLU A 3 -4.41 18.73 20.19
C GLU A 3 -4.37 17.46 19.33
N ALA A 4 -4.62 16.33 20.00
CA ALA A 4 -4.85 15.05 19.38
C ALA A 4 -5.98 15.18 18.35
N ARG A 5 -5.65 15.10 17.06
CA ARG A 5 -6.62 14.78 16.02
C ARG A 5 -7.23 13.43 16.41
N GLN A 6 -8.51 13.43 16.74
CA GLN A 6 -9.29 12.22 16.94
C GLN A 6 -9.21 11.36 15.66
N ASP A 7 -8.74 10.12 15.81
CA ASP A 7 -8.46 9.13 14.74
C ASP A 7 -9.71 8.61 13.98
N SER A 8 -10.78 9.40 13.81
CA SER A 8 -12.04 8.91 13.25
C SER A 8 -12.35 9.30 11.80
N THR A 9 -11.42 9.86 11.02
CA THR A 9 -11.71 10.19 9.60
C THR A 9 -10.49 10.09 8.66
N LEU A 10 -9.62 9.09 8.82
CA LEU A 10 -8.64 8.83 7.75
C LEU A 10 -9.39 8.39 6.49
N ARG A 11 -9.12 9.06 5.37
CA ARG A 11 -9.70 8.73 4.07
C ARG A 11 -8.60 8.16 3.19
N TRP A 12 -8.56 6.84 3.11
CA TRP A 12 -7.69 6.13 2.20
C TRP A 12 -8.19 6.25 0.75
N PHE A 13 -7.26 6.32 -0.18
CA PHE A 13 -7.50 6.40 -1.62
C PHE A 13 -8.51 7.49 -2.02
N PRO A 14 -8.35 8.75 -1.55
CA PRO A 14 -9.35 9.80 -1.73
C PRO A 14 -9.60 10.13 -3.22
N ARG A 15 -8.59 9.95 -4.09
CA ARG A 15 -8.72 10.23 -5.53
C ARG A 15 -9.37 9.09 -6.31
N LEU A 16 -9.21 7.84 -5.86
CA LEU A 16 -9.91 6.70 -6.44
C LEU A 16 -11.41 6.75 -6.13
N THR A 17 -11.77 7.23 -4.94
CA THR A 17 -13.17 7.41 -4.53
C THR A 17 -13.80 8.71 -5.04
N GLY A 18 -12.98 9.70 -5.40
CA GLY A 18 -13.43 11.04 -5.84
C GLY A 18 -13.86 11.17 -7.30
N GLY A 19 -13.79 10.11 -8.12
CA GLY A 19 -14.29 10.13 -9.50
C GLY A 19 -13.50 11.03 -10.47
N VAL A 20 -12.19 11.17 -10.27
CA VAL A 20 -11.33 12.00 -11.15
C VAL A 20 -11.36 11.45 -12.57
N GLY A 21 -11.64 12.30 -13.56
CA GLY A 21 -11.63 11.94 -14.98
C GLY A 21 -10.21 11.62 -15.45
N VAL A 22 -9.93 10.36 -15.71
CA VAL A 22 -8.63 9.86 -16.20
C VAL A 22 -8.88 8.86 -17.33
N GLU A 23 -7.90 8.72 -18.24
CA GLU A 23 -7.93 7.67 -19.26
C GLU A 23 -8.09 6.29 -18.63
N GLY A 24 -9.13 5.55 -19.05
CA GLY A 24 -9.55 4.30 -18.42
C GLY A 24 -8.44 3.24 -18.35
N ASN A 25 -7.68 3.09 -19.43
CA ASN A 25 -6.63 2.07 -19.55
C ASN A 25 -5.49 2.33 -18.56
N SER A 26 -5.11 3.60 -18.43
CA SER A 26 -4.06 4.06 -17.54
C SER A 26 -4.47 3.90 -16.07
N MET A 27 -5.74 4.21 -15.76
CA MET A 27 -6.30 4.01 -14.42
C MET A 27 -6.41 2.52 -14.05
N ALA A 28 -6.91 1.68 -14.96
CA ALA A 28 -7.00 0.24 -14.72
C ALA A 28 -5.63 -0.39 -14.46
N ARG A 29 -4.61 -0.02 -15.25
CA ARG A 29 -3.23 -0.44 -15.00
C ARG A 29 -2.76 -0.04 -13.60
N ALA A 30 -2.95 1.23 -13.21
CA ALA A 30 -2.55 1.74 -11.91
C ALA A 30 -3.21 0.99 -10.74
N ILE A 31 -4.54 0.81 -10.80
CA ILE A 31 -5.30 0.12 -9.74
C ILE A 31 -4.90 -1.35 -9.65
N VAL A 32 -4.79 -2.04 -10.78
CA VAL A 32 -4.42 -3.47 -10.82
C VAL A 32 -2.99 -3.68 -10.30
N SER A 33 -2.04 -2.82 -10.69
CA SER A 33 -0.67 -2.86 -10.18
C SER A 33 -0.59 -2.56 -8.68
N ALA A 34 -1.32 -1.55 -8.20
CA ALA A 34 -1.37 -1.23 -6.77
C ALA A 34 -2.01 -2.35 -5.95
N ALA A 35 -3.10 -2.95 -6.45
CA ALA A 35 -3.74 -4.10 -5.83
C ALA A 35 -2.78 -5.29 -5.72
N TRP A 36 -2.01 -5.55 -6.79
CA TRP A 36 -0.98 -6.60 -6.77
C TRP A 36 0.06 -6.34 -5.67
N LEU A 37 0.63 -5.13 -5.60
CA LEU A 37 1.61 -4.76 -4.56
C LEU A 37 1.05 -4.93 -3.15
N VAL A 38 -0.22 -4.56 -2.92
CA VAL A 38 -0.86 -4.77 -1.62
C VAL A 38 -0.99 -6.28 -1.32
N MET A 39 -1.43 -7.07 -2.29
CA MET A 39 -1.66 -8.51 -2.14
C MET A 39 -0.38 -9.32 -1.93
N SER A 40 0.69 -8.99 -2.63
CA SER A 40 1.94 -9.76 -2.63
C SER A 40 2.96 -9.26 -1.60
N GLU A 41 3.04 -7.96 -1.35
CA GLU A 41 4.08 -7.38 -0.50
C GLU A 41 3.52 -6.84 0.83
N LEU A 42 2.44 -6.05 0.78
CA LEU A 42 1.97 -5.35 1.99
C LEU A 42 1.41 -6.32 3.04
N TYR A 43 0.71 -7.38 2.62
CA TYR A 43 0.31 -8.45 3.54
C TYR A 43 1.52 -9.14 4.18
N ALA A 44 2.62 -9.34 3.44
CA ALA A 44 3.82 -9.99 3.95
C ALA A 44 4.50 -9.12 5.02
N TYR A 45 4.67 -7.82 4.73
CA TYR A 45 5.21 -6.91 5.73
C TYR A 45 4.29 -6.72 6.94
N LEU A 46 2.97 -6.80 6.76
CA LEU A 46 2.03 -6.78 7.90
C LEU A 46 2.19 -8.03 8.78
N GLU A 47 2.28 -9.22 8.18
CA GLU A 47 2.51 -10.47 8.91
C GLU A 47 3.86 -10.44 9.64
N ASP A 48 4.92 -10.01 8.96
CA ASP A 48 6.26 -9.85 9.56
C ASP A 48 6.23 -8.84 10.72
N LEU A 49 5.52 -7.72 10.57
CA LEU A 49 5.41 -6.70 11.61
C LEU A 49 4.73 -7.26 12.87
N GLU A 50 3.67 -8.03 12.69
CA GLU A 50 2.95 -8.70 13.77
C GLU A 50 3.78 -9.84 14.40
N GLY A 51 4.60 -10.53 13.61
CA GLY A 51 5.56 -11.53 14.11
C GLY A 51 6.75 -10.91 14.86
N ALA A 52 7.10 -9.67 14.57
CA ALA A 52 8.24 -8.95 15.17
C ALA A 52 7.90 -8.22 16.49
N MET A 53 6.76 -8.53 17.13
CA MET A 53 6.31 -7.85 18.36
C MET A 53 7.31 -7.84 19.51
N ASP A 54 8.11 -8.91 19.63
CA ASP A 54 9.15 -9.06 20.65
C ASP A 54 10.57 -8.75 20.12
N ALA A 55 10.68 -8.22 18.89
CA ALA A 55 11.93 -7.90 18.21
C ALA A 55 11.96 -6.43 17.74
N PRO A 56 12.29 -5.47 18.63
CA PRO A 56 12.20 -4.04 18.33
C PRO A 56 12.97 -3.62 17.08
N ASP A 57 14.19 -4.09 16.88
CA ASP A 57 15.02 -3.71 15.73
C ASP A 57 14.42 -4.20 14.39
N ALA A 58 13.86 -5.40 14.37
CA ALA A 58 13.19 -5.94 13.19
C ALA A 58 11.93 -5.12 12.85
N SER A 59 11.15 -4.74 13.86
CA SER A 59 9.94 -3.95 13.65
C SER A 59 10.22 -2.54 13.08
N VAL A 60 11.36 -1.91 13.42
CA VAL A 60 11.80 -0.65 12.81
C VAL A 60 11.97 -0.83 11.31
N LEU A 61 12.73 -1.86 10.92
CA LEU A 61 13.05 -2.11 9.52
C LEU A 61 11.77 -2.42 8.73
N ILE A 62 10.87 -3.23 9.29
CA ILE A 62 9.60 -3.57 8.63
C ILE A 62 8.73 -2.32 8.44
N LYS A 63 8.66 -1.42 9.42
CA LYS A 63 7.96 -0.12 9.27
C LYS A 63 8.56 0.73 8.15
N VAL A 64 9.88 0.74 8.00
CA VAL A 64 10.57 1.42 6.89
C VAL A 64 10.19 0.77 5.55
N LYS A 65 10.23 -0.56 5.44
CA LYS A 65 9.82 -1.27 4.21
C LYS A 65 8.35 -1.01 3.85
N ILE A 66 7.45 -0.96 4.84
CA ILE A 66 6.06 -0.55 4.64
C ILE A 66 6.00 0.89 4.11
N ALA A 67 6.72 1.83 4.71
CA ALA A 67 6.76 3.22 4.26
C ALA A 67 7.21 3.34 2.79
N GLU A 68 8.27 2.64 2.42
CA GLU A 68 8.79 2.59 1.05
C GLU A 68 7.80 1.97 0.06
N LEU A 69 7.14 0.88 0.46
CA LEU A 69 6.11 0.24 -0.36
C LEU A 69 4.91 1.16 -0.57
N LEU A 70 4.51 1.92 0.46
CA LEU A 70 3.44 2.90 0.33
C LEU A 70 3.80 4.02 -0.65
N VAL A 71 5.07 4.46 -0.72
CA VAL A 71 5.52 5.40 -1.77
C VAL A 71 5.42 4.76 -3.15
N GLN A 72 5.82 3.50 -3.31
CA GLN A 72 5.70 2.79 -4.58
C GLN A 72 4.23 2.66 -5.01
N ILE A 73 3.33 2.36 -4.08
CA ILE A 73 1.88 2.33 -4.32
C ILE A 73 1.38 3.73 -4.70
N ASP A 74 1.81 4.78 -4.01
CA ASP A 74 1.43 6.17 -4.29
C ASP A 74 1.85 6.61 -5.70
N CYS A 75 3.11 6.36 -6.08
CA CYS A 75 3.59 6.62 -7.44
C CYS A 75 2.81 5.82 -8.49
N THR A 76 2.52 4.55 -8.19
CA THR A 76 1.76 3.66 -9.09
C THR A 76 0.35 4.20 -9.32
N LEU A 77 -0.38 4.54 -8.26
CA LEU A 77 -1.72 5.13 -8.32
C LEU A 77 -1.71 6.52 -8.98
N GLY A 78 -0.65 7.29 -8.73
CA GLY A 78 -0.42 8.62 -9.30
C GLY A 78 -0.01 8.56 -10.77
N ARG A 79 0.34 7.36 -11.26
CA ARG A 79 0.88 7.10 -12.61
C ARG A 79 2.17 7.90 -12.87
N THR A 80 2.99 8.08 -11.84
CA THR A 80 4.31 8.70 -11.92
C THR A 80 5.40 7.65 -11.99
N ALA A 81 6.63 8.06 -12.31
CA ALA A 81 7.77 7.15 -12.23
C ALA A 81 7.92 6.62 -10.80
N VAL A 82 8.10 5.30 -10.70
CA VAL A 82 8.44 4.67 -9.41
C VAL A 82 9.87 5.04 -9.08
N LEU A 83 10.09 5.49 -7.84
CA LEU A 83 11.41 5.85 -7.35
C LEU A 83 12.22 4.59 -7.05
N ASP A 84 13.53 4.69 -7.25
CA ASP A 84 14.48 3.70 -6.75
C ASP A 84 14.38 3.60 -5.23
N GLU A 85 14.64 2.41 -4.68
CA GLU A 85 14.38 2.08 -3.28
C GLU A 85 15.07 3.06 -2.32
N GLU A 86 16.33 3.43 -2.60
CA GLU A 86 17.10 4.37 -1.79
C GLU A 86 16.49 5.78 -1.67
N HIS A 87 15.55 6.13 -2.55
CA HIS A 87 14.91 7.45 -2.60
C HIS A 87 13.52 7.47 -1.99
N ARG A 88 12.91 6.31 -1.71
CA ARG A 88 11.50 6.23 -1.27
C ARG A 88 11.30 6.79 0.13
N LEU A 89 12.10 6.37 1.12
CA LEU A 89 11.96 6.88 2.47
C LEU A 89 12.24 8.40 2.55
N PRO A 90 13.34 8.94 2.00
CA PRO A 90 13.55 10.40 1.95
C PRO A 90 12.39 11.14 1.29
N TRP A 91 11.84 10.60 0.20
CA TRP A 91 10.69 11.19 -0.49
C TRP A 91 9.45 11.23 0.40
N LEU A 92 9.13 10.14 1.10
CA LEU A 92 7.99 10.09 2.02
C LEU A 92 8.13 11.14 3.12
N LEU A 93 9.32 11.29 3.69
CA LEU A 93 9.55 12.22 4.80
C LEU A 93 9.39 13.68 4.36
N GLU A 94 9.78 14.02 3.13
CA GLU A 94 9.69 15.38 2.59
C GLU A 94 8.30 15.69 2.05
N TYR A 95 7.74 14.80 1.21
CA TYR A 95 6.55 15.07 0.40
C TYR A 95 5.29 14.35 0.87
N GLY A 96 5.42 13.30 1.68
CA GLY A 96 4.29 12.48 2.10
C GLY A 96 3.68 11.67 0.96
N LEU A 97 2.38 11.41 1.05
CA LEU A 97 1.63 10.56 0.12
C LEU A 97 0.38 11.31 -0.37
N CYS A 98 0.18 11.35 -1.69
CA CYS A 98 -0.91 12.11 -2.31
C CYS A 98 -2.12 11.24 -2.64
N GLU A 99 -1.89 10.06 -3.20
CA GLU A 99 -2.90 9.15 -3.72
C GLU A 99 -3.41 8.19 -2.65
N VAL A 100 -2.54 7.76 -1.74
CA VAL A 100 -2.89 6.80 -0.68
C VAL A 100 -3.73 7.45 0.42
N ILE A 101 -3.37 8.63 0.91
CA ILE A 101 -4.07 9.28 2.05
C ILE A 101 -4.11 10.82 1.99
N ASN A 102 -3.38 11.44 1.06
CA ASN A 102 -3.23 12.90 0.95
C ASN A 102 -2.76 13.55 2.27
N LEU A 103 -1.61 13.10 2.78
CA LEU A 103 -0.98 13.63 4.00
C LEU A 103 0.48 14.02 3.75
N PRO A 104 0.96 15.10 4.39
CA PRO A 104 2.35 15.51 4.31
C PRO A 104 3.27 14.54 5.05
N GLY A 105 4.57 14.57 4.71
CA GLY A 105 5.55 13.59 5.17
C GLY A 105 5.69 13.47 6.69
N ALA A 106 5.71 14.61 7.40
CA ALA A 106 5.77 14.61 8.86
C ALA A 106 4.53 14.00 9.55
N ASP A 107 3.36 14.07 8.92
CA ASP A 107 2.15 13.41 9.41
C ASP A 107 2.21 11.91 9.09
N MET A 108 2.66 11.54 7.88
CA MET A 108 2.79 10.14 7.48
C MET A 108 3.82 9.38 8.33
N ALA A 109 4.97 9.98 8.61
CA ALA A 109 6.01 9.39 9.44
C ALA A 109 5.53 9.13 10.87
N ARG A 110 4.70 10.03 11.41
CA ARG A 110 4.05 9.83 12.71
C ARG A 110 2.99 8.73 12.66
N LEU A 111 2.17 8.70 11.62
CA LEU A 111 1.16 7.66 11.41
C LEU A 111 1.78 6.27 11.34
N LEU A 112 2.92 6.11 10.65
CA LEU A 112 3.66 4.85 10.57
C LEU A 112 4.53 4.56 11.79
N GLY A 113 4.64 5.49 12.73
CA GLY A 113 5.45 5.30 13.94
C GLY A 113 6.94 5.15 13.65
N LEU A 114 7.46 5.81 12.60
CA LEU A 114 8.86 5.67 12.16
C LEU A 114 9.88 6.17 13.20
N PHE A 115 9.45 7.11 14.05
CA PHE A 115 10.28 7.70 15.11
C PHE A 115 9.76 7.39 16.51
N ALA A 116 8.77 6.51 16.63
CA ALA A 116 8.20 6.09 17.90
C ALA A 116 8.99 4.92 18.50
N ALA A 117 8.85 4.72 19.82
CA ALA A 117 9.38 3.52 20.46
C ALA A 117 8.67 2.27 19.90
N ASN A 118 9.45 1.23 19.58
CA ASN A 118 8.91 -0.01 19.04
C ASN A 118 8.55 -0.98 20.17
N ASP A 119 7.44 -0.67 20.83
CA ASP A 119 6.79 -1.59 21.75
C ASP A 119 5.59 -2.27 21.10
N ALA A 120 5.09 -3.32 21.75
CA ALA A 120 3.95 -4.09 21.28
C ALA A 120 2.67 -3.26 21.08
N THR A 121 2.50 -2.13 21.77
CA THR A 121 1.33 -1.26 21.62
C THR A 121 1.43 -0.47 20.33
N GLU A 122 2.60 0.11 20.06
CA GLU A 122 2.85 0.84 18.83
C GLU A 122 2.79 -0.08 17.60
N ILE A 123 3.32 -1.30 17.71
CA ILE A 123 3.24 -2.30 16.64
C ILE A 123 1.78 -2.63 16.33
N ARG A 124 0.96 -2.93 17.34
CA ARG A 124 -0.50 -3.17 17.15
C ARG A 124 -1.21 -1.98 16.50
N ARG A 125 -0.87 -0.75 16.91
CA ARG A 125 -1.45 0.49 16.33
C ARG A 125 -1.13 0.59 14.84
N VAL A 126 0.13 0.38 14.46
CA VAL A 126 0.57 0.44 13.06
C VAL A 126 -0.02 -0.72 12.26
N SER A 127 -0.05 -1.94 12.79
CA SER A 127 -0.71 -3.08 12.14
C SER A 127 -2.18 -2.80 11.87
N GLN A 128 -2.92 -2.23 12.84
CA GLN A 128 -4.31 -1.85 12.64
C GLN A 128 -4.46 -0.77 11.56
N LEU A 129 -3.59 0.24 11.56
CA LEU A 129 -3.58 1.27 10.52
C LEU A 129 -3.43 0.67 9.11
N ILE A 130 -2.51 -0.28 8.94
CA ILE A 130 -2.30 -0.96 7.66
C ILE A 130 -3.49 -1.83 7.29
N ARG A 131 -4.12 -2.52 8.26
CA ARG A 131 -5.37 -3.27 8.04
C ARG A 131 -6.50 -2.36 7.56
N ASP A 132 -6.63 -1.17 8.15
CA ASP A 132 -7.63 -0.18 7.75
C ASP A 132 -7.38 0.35 6.34
N LEU A 133 -6.11 0.58 5.97
CA LEU A 133 -5.71 0.93 4.60
C LEU A 133 -6.10 -0.18 3.62
N ILE A 134 -5.73 -1.43 3.89
CA ILE A 134 -6.04 -2.58 3.04
C ILE A 134 -7.56 -2.72 2.87
N ALA A 135 -8.32 -2.62 3.96
CA ALA A 135 -9.78 -2.73 3.94
C ALA A 135 -10.46 -1.61 3.13
N ALA A 136 -9.82 -0.44 3.01
CA ALA A 136 -10.32 0.68 2.24
C ALA A 136 -9.94 0.65 0.76
N PHE A 137 -9.10 -0.30 0.32
CA PHE A 137 -8.71 -0.40 -1.08
C PHE A 137 -9.92 -0.73 -1.97
N PRO A 138 -10.10 -0.07 -3.12
CA PRO A 138 -11.22 -0.34 -4.00
C PRO A 138 -11.04 -1.67 -4.74
N GLY A 139 -11.74 -2.70 -4.29
CA GLY A 139 -11.76 -4.03 -4.92
C GLY A 139 -11.62 -5.15 -3.91
N GLU A 140 -11.75 -6.40 -4.37
CA GLU A 140 -11.54 -7.57 -3.54
C GLU A 140 -10.03 -7.90 -3.51
N LEU A 141 -9.35 -7.49 -2.44
CA LEU A 141 -7.98 -7.89 -2.18
C LEU A 141 -7.96 -9.25 -1.48
N VAL A 142 -6.96 -10.06 -1.82
CA VAL A 142 -6.78 -11.39 -1.22
C VAL A 142 -5.39 -11.47 -0.61
N ASP A 143 -5.32 -11.90 0.65
CA ASP A 143 -4.05 -12.25 1.28
C ASP A 143 -3.44 -13.45 0.55
N SER A 144 -2.35 -13.21 -0.18
CA SER A 144 -1.70 -14.20 -1.04
C SER A 144 -0.85 -15.22 -0.27
N LEU A 145 -0.52 -14.95 1.00
CA LEU A 145 0.34 -15.80 1.83
C LEU A 145 -0.40 -17.04 2.30
N GLN A 146 -1.72 -16.93 2.44
CA GLN A 146 -2.56 -18.03 2.88
C GLN A 146 -2.75 -19.07 1.76
N ALA A 147 -2.34 -20.31 1.99
CA ALA A 147 -2.45 -21.38 0.99
C ALA A 147 -3.89 -21.61 0.50
N HIS A 148 -4.90 -21.40 1.34
CA HIS A 148 -6.31 -21.52 0.96
C HIS A 148 -6.79 -20.40 0.00
N ASN A 149 -6.03 -19.32 -0.12
CA ASN A 149 -6.34 -18.15 -0.94
C ASN A 149 -5.75 -18.19 -2.36
N GLN A 150 -5.01 -19.23 -2.73
CA GLN A 150 -4.43 -19.37 -4.08
C GLN A 150 -5.50 -19.29 -5.18
N GLY A 151 -6.68 -19.87 -4.96
CA GLY A 151 -7.81 -19.72 -5.86
C GLY A 151 -8.38 -18.29 -5.93
N GLY A 152 -8.23 -17.50 -4.86
CA GLY A 152 -8.54 -16.06 -4.84
C GLY A 152 -7.56 -15.26 -5.69
N VAL A 153 -6.26 -15.51 -5.58
CA VAL A 153 -5.22 -14.87 -6.41
C VAL A 153 -5.46 -15.13 -7.90
N LEU A 154 -5.75 -16.38 -8.29
CA LEU A 154 -6.08 -16.71 -9.68
C LEU A 154 -7.36 -16.02 -10.17
N ARG A 155 -8.38 -15.87 -9.30
CA ARG A 155 -9.59 -15.11 -9.62
C ARG A 155 -9.30 -13.64 -9.82
N PHE A 156 -8.47 -13.04 -8.96
CA PHE A 156 -8.00 -11.66 -9.10
C PHE A 156 -7.31 -11.44 -10.44
N LEU A 157 -6.31 -12.26 -10.80
CA LEU A 157 -5.59 -12.15 -12.07
C LEU A 157 -6.54 -12.25 -13.27
N ARG A 158 -7.44 -13.23 -13.26
CA ARG A 158 -8.44 -13.40 -14.33
C ARG A 158 -9.41 -12.22 -14.42
N SER A 159 -9.83 -11.65 -13.29
CA SER A 159 -10.73 -10.49 -13.27
C SER A 159 -10.02 -9.23 -13.76
N SER A 160 -8.75 -9.05 -13.40
CA SER A 160 -7.91 -7.93 -13.82
C SER A 160 -7.65 -7.98 -15.32
N ASP A 161 -7.34 -9.15 -15.87
CA ASP A 161 -7.15 -9.35 -17.31
C ASP A 161 -8.42 -9.02 -18.11
N LYS A 162 -9.59 -9.46 -17.64
CA LYS A 162 -10.89 -9.10 -18.23
C LYS A 162 -11.15 -7.59 -18.18
N ALA A 163 -10.88 -6.95 -17.04
CA ALA A 163 -11.06 -5.51 -16.88
C ALA A 163 -10.15 -4.71 -17.82
N CYS A 164 -8.88 -5.10 -17.94
CA CYS A 164 -7.93 -4.50 -18.88
C CYS A 164 -8.41 -4.69 -20.33
N THR A 165 -8.80 -5.92 -20.70
CA THR A 165 -9.27 -6.24 -22.06
C THR A 165 -10.50 -5.43 -22.45
N ALA A 166 -11.45 -5.23 -21.52
CA ALA A 166 -12.63 -4.41 -21.75
C ALA A 166 -12.29 -2.94 -22.03
N LEU A 167 -11.12 -2.48 -21.58
CA LEU A 167 -10.60 -1.14 -21.82
C LEU A 167 -9.63 -1.11 -23.02
N GLY A 168 -9.37 -2.25 -23.67
CA GLY A 168 -8.48 -2.32 -24.83
C GLY A 168 -6.99 -2.31 -24.46
N CYS A 169 -6.64 -2.74 -23.25
CA CYS A 169 -5.26 -3.06 -22.87
C CYS A 169 -5.15 -4.51 -22.35
N ASP A 170 -3.94 -5.03 -22.25
CA ASP A 170 -3.68 -6.34 -21.65
C ASP A 170 -2.95 -6.21 -20.31
N ALA A 171 -3.02 -7.27 -19.50
CA ALA A 171 -2.41 -7.31 -18.16
C ALA A 171 -0.91 -7.68 -18.15
N SER A 172 -0.20 -7.65 -19.30
CA SER A 172 1.23 -8.01 -19.37
C SER A 172 2.13 -7.13 -18.50
N PHE A 173 1.67 -5.92 -18.13
CA PHE A 173 2.38 -5.05 -17.20
C PHE A 173 2.52 -5.64 -15.79
N LEU A 174 1.74 -6.66 -15.43
CA LEU A 174 1.92 -7.40 -14.18
C LEU A 174 3.13 -8.33 -14.23
N VAL A 175 3.54 -8.82 -15.40
CA VAL A 175 4.65 -9.77 -15.55
C VAL A 175 5.94 -9.31 -14.86
N PRO A 176 6.43 -8.07 -15.04
CA PRO A 176 7.62 -7.61 -14.31
C PRO A 176 7.40 -7.55 -12.80
N LEU A 177 6.21 -7.17 -12.33
CA LEU A 177 5.86 -7.12 -10.89
C LEU A 177 5.76 -8.52 -10.26
N MET A 178 5.39 -9.53 -11.04
CA MET A 178 5.34 -10.92 -10.59
C MET A 178 6.72 -11.57 -10.56
N LYS A 179 7.68 -11.06 -11.34
CA LYS A 179 9.05 -11.58 -11.46
C LYS A 179 10.04 -10.94 -10.49
N SER A 180 9.66 -9.83 -9.87
CA SER A 180 10.46 -9.18 -8.82
C SER A 180 10.29 -9.81 -7.43
N LEU A 181 9.46 -10.87 -7.34
CA LEU A 181 9.33 -11.77 -6.20
C LEU A 181 10.42 -12.85 -6.25
#